data_AF-A0A524A7H4-F1
#
_entry.id   AF-A0A524A7H4-F1
#
_cell.length_a   1.000
_cell.length_b   1.000
_cell.length_c   1.000
_cell.angle_alpha   90.00
_cell.angle_beta   90.00
_cell.angle_gamma   90.00
#
_symmetry.space_group_name_H-M   'P 1'
#
loop_
_entity.id
_entity.type
_entity.pdbx_description
1 polymer ?
#
loop_
_entity_poly.entity_id
_entity_poly.type
_entity_poly.pdbx_seq_one_letter_code
_entity_poly.pdbx_strand_id
1 'polypeptide(L)'
;MVRVRRFPTGKVPSDILRRVVFERLGVPCDRLLQGPHVGEDAAVIDLGDRVLVVATDPITGAVGNVGWLAVHINANDVASTGARPL
;
A
#
# COMPACT_ATOMS: atom_id res chain seq x y z
N MET A 1 24.62 -4.50 -26.77
CA MET A 1 23.64 -5.55 -26.40
C MET A 1 22.64 -4.94 -25.44
N VAL A 2 21.46 -4.52 -25.93
CA VAL A 2 20.42 -3.93 -25.08
C VAL A 2 19.73 -5.07 -24.34
N ARG A 3 20.02 -5.25 -23.04
CA ARG A 3 19.28 -6.18 -22.19
C ARG A 3 17.84 -5.67 -22.07
N VAL A 4 16.91 -6.34 -22.73
CA VAL A 4 15.48 -6.12 -22.52
C VAL A 4 15.16 -6.56 -21.08
N ARG A 5 15.08 -5.59 -20.16
CA ARG A 5 14.62 -5.79 -18.77
C ARG A 5 13.10 -5.86 -18.77
N ARG A 6 12.52 -6.98 -19.21
CA ARG A 6 11.08 -7.22 -19.05
C ARG A 6 10.82 -7.89 -17.71
N PHE A 7 9.86 -7.36 -16.95
CA PHE A 7 9.35 -8.06 -15.78
C PHE A 7 8.48 -9.25 -16.23
N PRO A 8 8.43 -10.32 -15.42
CA PRO A 8 7.44 -11.38 -15.63
C PRO A 8 6.02 -10.82 -15.50
N THR A 9 5.05 -11.50 -16.11
CA THR A 9 3.63 -11.17 -15.94
C THR A 9 3.23 -11.27 -14.47
N GLY A 10 2.47 -10.30 -13.97
CA GLY A 10 1.99 -10.26 -12.59
C GLY A 10 2.60 -9.12 -11.78
N LYS A 11 2.76 -9.34 -10.46
CA LYS A 11 3.33 -8.34 -9.55
C LYS A 11 4.81 -8.10 -9.83
N VAL A 12 5.26 -6.87 -9.59
CA VAL A 12 6.69 -6.50 -9.67
C VAL A 12 7.48 -7.31 -8.62
N PRO A 13 8.66 -7.85 -8.96
CA PRO A 13 9.50 -8.55 -7.99
C PRO A 13 9.86 -7.68 -6.77
N SER A 14 9.78 -8.26 -5.57
CA SER A 14 9.96 -7.52 -4.32
C SER A 14 11.36 -6.92 -4.15
N ASP A 15 12.40 -7.56 -4.68
CA ASP A 15 13.77 -7.03 -4.69
C ASP A 15 13.86 -5.72 -5.50
N ILE A 16 13.09 -5.61 -6.57
CA ILE A 16 13.01 -4.40 -7.39
C ILE A 16 12.26 -3.30 -6.64
N LEU A 17 11.12 -3.62 -6.00
CA LEU A 17 10.39 -2.65 -5.19
C LEU A 17 11.26 -2.06 -4.07
N ARG A 18 12.04 -2.90 -3.37
CA ARG A 18 12.98 -2.45 -2.35
C ARG A 18 13.99 -1.44 -2.90
N ARG A 19 14.71 -1.82 -3.96
CA ARG A 19 15.79 -0.99 -4.55
C ARG A 19 15.28 0.27 -5.27
N VAL A 20 14.05 0.23 -5.79
CA VAL A 20 13.55 1.30 -6.66
C VAL A 20 12.61 2.25 -5.93
N VAL A 21 11.79 1.75 -5.01
CA VAL A 21 10.73 2.50 -4.33
C VAL A 21 11.06 2.70 -2.85
N PHE A 22 11.27 1.61 -2.08
CA PHE A 22 11.38 1.71 -0.62
C PHE A 22 12.65 2.41 -0.14
N GLU A 23 13.71 2.45 -0.95
CA GLU A 23 14.91 3.26 -0.69
C GLU A 23 14.73 4.77 -1.00
N ARG A 24 13.57 5.19 -1.52
CA ARG A 24 13.33 6.56 -2.03
C ARG A 24 12.01 7.15 -1.54
N LEU A 25 11.67 6.89 -0.27
CA LEU A 25 10.40 7.31 0.34
C LEU A 25 10.35 8.79 0.79
N GLY A 26 11.43 9.55 0.55
CA GLY A 26 11.51 10.96 0.91
C GLY A 26 11.99 11.17 2.34
N VAL A 27 11.31 12.08 3.05
CA VAL A 27 11.73 12.54 4.38
C VAL A 27 11.31 11.52 5.45
N PRO A 28 12.23 11.06 6.33
CA PRO A 28 11.88 10.22 7.46
C PRO A 28 10.84 10.88 8.37
N CYS A 29 9.94 10.08 8.95
CA CYS A 29 8.91 10.56 9.85
C CYS A 29 8.81 9.63 11.06
N ASP A 30 9.22 10.10 12.24
CA ASP A 30 9.22 9.31 13.48
C ASP A 30 7.83 8.89 13.94
N ARG A 31 6.79 9.57 13.43
CA ARG A 31 5.38 9.23 13.70
C ARG A 31 4.87 8.10 12.81
N LEU A 32 5.62 7.67 11.81
CA LEU A 32 5.23 6.55 10.96
C LEU A 32 5.64 5.23 11.65
N LEU A 33 4.71 4.62 12.36
CA LEU A 33 4.93 3.36 13.07
C LEU A 33 5.07 2.18 12.10
N GLN A 34 4.29 2.22 11.02
CA GLN A 34 4.37 1.26 9.92
C GLN A 34 4.33 1.99 8.59
N GLY A 35 5.39 1.80 7.80
CA GLY A 35 5.55 2.38 6.48
C GLY A 35 5.47 1.35 5.34
N PRO A 36 5.76 1.76 4.10
CA PRO A 36 5.72 0.88 2.95
C PRO A 36 6.70 -0.29 3.07
N HIS A 37 6.18 -1.53 3.04
CA HIS A 37 6.99 -2.75 3.02
C HIS A 37 6.27 -3.86 2.23
N VAL A 38 7.00 -4.95 1.95
CA VAL A 38 6.42 -6.12 1.29
C VAL A 38 5.46 -6.82 2.27
N GLY A 39 4.21 -6.99 1.85
CA GLY A 39 3.17 -7.66 2.63
C GLY A 39 2.36 -6.74 3.54
N GLU A 40 2.56 -5.42 3.43
CA GLU A 40 1.81 -4.41 4.18
C GLU A 40 0.78 -3.72 3.28
N ASP A 41 -0.46 -3.65 3.74
CA ASP A 41 -1.60 -3.10 2.98
C ASP A 41 -2.04 -1.71 3.49
N ALA A 42 -1.50 -1.25 4.62
CA ALA A 42 -1.81 0.07 5.18
C ALA A 42 -0.62 0.68 5.94
N ALA A 43 -0.60 2.00 6.04
CA ALA A 43 0.33 2.73 6.89
C ALA A 43 -0.30 3.02 8.26
N VAL A 44 0.52 2.98 9.32
CA VAL A 44 0.09 3.27 10.69
C VAL A 44 0.86 4.49 11.20
N ILE A 45 0.12 5.52 11.61
CA ILE A 45 0.66 6.82 12.02
C ILE A 45 0.29 7.09 13.47
N ASP A 46 1.28 7.43 14.28
CA ASP A 46 1.11 7.81 15.68
C ASP A 46 0.49 9.21 15.82
N LEU A 47 -0.62 9.31 16.55
CA LEU A 47 -1.26 10.55 16.95
C LEU A 47 -1.11 10.84 18.47
N GLY A 48 -0.36 10.01 19.20
CA GLY A 48 -0.09 10.13 20.64
C GLY A 48 -1.04 9.29 21.49
N ASP A 49 -2.33 9.64 21.52
CA ASP A 49 -3.37 8.92 22.27
C ASP A 49 -4.00 7.77 21.47
N ARG A 50 -3.77 7.74 20.16
CA ARG A 50 -4.31 6.75 19.22
C ARG A 50 -3.42 6.65 17.99
N VAL A 51 -3.72 5.67 17.15
CA VAL A 51 -3.10 5.53 15.83
C VAL A 51 -4.11 5.83 14.73
N LEU A 52 -3.64 6.40 13.63
CA LEU A 52 -4.38 6.55 12.38
C LEU A 52 -3.87 5.49 11.39
N VAL A 53 -4.78 4.66 10.90
CA VAL A 53 -4.50 3.69 9.83
C VAL A 53 -5.00 4.26 8.52
N VAL A 54 -4.14 4.32 7.51
CA VAL A 54 -4.49 4.79 6.18
C VAL A 54 -4.11 3.75 5.13
N ALA A 55 -5.06 3.46 4.25
CA ALA A 55 -4.85 2.59 3.10
C ALA A 55 -5.23 3.34 1.82
N THR A 56 -4.63 2.96 0.71
CA THR A 56 -5.02 3.43 -0.61
C THR A 56 -4.77 2.34 -1.63
N ASP A 57 -5.80 2.02 -2.41
CA ASP A 57 -5.72 1.02 -3.44
C ASP A 57 -6.55 1.42 -4.67
N PRO A 58 -5.92 1.48 -5.87
CA PRO A 58 -6.63 1.80 -7.10
C PRO A 58 -7.43 0.59 -7.59
N ILE A 59 -8.71 0.82 -7.93
CA ILE A 59 -9.54 -0.24 -8.51
C ILE A 59 -9.45 -0.19 -10.03
N THR A 60 -9.07 -1.31 -10.63
CA THR A 60 -8.97 -1.48 -12.08
C THR A 60 -9.75 -2.73 -12.52
N GLY A 61 -10.24 -2.74 -13.76
CA GLY A 61 -10.94 -3.91 -14.33
C GLY A 61 -12.34 -4.19 -13.79
N ALA A 62 -12.91 -3.30 -12.97
CA ALA A 62 -14.29 -3.44 -12.50
C ALA A 62 -15.28 -3.30 -13.67
N VAL A 63 -16.03 -4.37 -13.95
CA VAL A 63 -17.09 -4.39 -14.98
C VAL A 63 -18.44 -3.86 -14.46
N GLY A 64 -18.54 -3.61 -13.15
CA GLY A 64 -19.71 -3.07 -12.46
C GLY A 64 -19.39 -2.75 -11.00
N ASN A 65 -20.25 -1.99 -10.33
CA ASN A 65 -20.12 -1.63 -8.90
C ASN A 65 -18.81 -0.94 -8.52
N VAL A 66 -18.17 -0.20 -9.44
CA VAL A 66 -16.86 0.42 -9.19
C VAL A 66 -16.85 1.32 -7.95
N GLY A 67 -17.94 2.05 -7.67
CA GLY A 67 -18.06 2.87 -6.46
C GLY A 67 -18.11 2.05 -5.18
N TRP A 68 -18.85 0.94 -5.18
CA TRP A 68 -18.93 0.03 -4.03
C TRP A 68 -17.56 -0.63 -3.78
N LEU A 69 -16.91 -1.13 -4.84
CA LEU A 69 -15.60 -1.76 -4.75
C LEU A 69 -14.52 -0.79 -4.28
N ALA A 70 -14.52 0.45 -4.79
CA ALA A 70 -13.57 1.48 -4.38
C ALA A 70 -13.63 1.75 -2.86
N VAL A 71 -14.84 1.75 -2.28
CA VAL A 71 -15.01 1.91 -0.83
C VAL A 71 -14.59 0.65 -0.08
N HIS A 72 -15.13 -0.51 -0.46
CA HIS A 72 -14.99 -1.73 0.33
C HIS A 72 -13.59 -2.34 0.28
N ILE A 73 -12.84 -2.17 -0.80
CA ILE A 73 -11.46 -2.69 -0.89
C ILE A 73 -10.55 -1.91 0.04
N ASN A 74 -10.55 -0.57 -0.04
CA ASN A 74 -9.77 0.27 0.88
C ASN A 74 -10.18 0.08 2.34
N ALA A 75 -11.48 -0.10 2.62
CA ALA A 75 -11.96 -0.38 3.97
C ALA A 75 -11.50 -1.77 4.48
N ASN A 76 -11.33 -2.76 3.60
CA ASN A 76 -10.81 -4.07 3.95
C ASN A 76 -9.35 -3.97 4.41
N ASP A 77 -8.51 -3.24 3.68
CA ASP A 77 -7.10 -3.07 4.04
C ASP A 77 -6.95 -2.46 5.43
N VAL A 78 -7.76 -1.44 5.75
CA VAL A 78 -7.82 -0.85 7.11
C VAL A 78 -8.33 -1.89 8.13
N ALA A 79 -9.37 -2.65 7.81
CA ALA A 79 -9.91 -3.65 8.71
C ALA A 79 -8.93 -4.80 8.99
N SER A 80 -8.09 -5.15 8.01
CA SER A 80 -7.08 -6.21 8.12
C SER A 80 -6.01 -5.92 9.19
N THR A 81 -5.82 -4.64 9.53
CA THR A 81 -4.91 -4.22 10.61
C THR A 81 -5.56 -4.30 12.00
N GLY A 82 -6.83 -4.69 12.09
CA GLY A 82 -7.63 -4.63 13.31
C GLY A 82 -8.21 -3.25 13.63
N ALA A 83 -7.98 -2.25 12.78
CA ALA A 83 -8.61 -0.94 12.92
C ALA A 83 -10.05 -0.96 12.40
N ARG A 84 -10.90 -0.07 12.91
CA ARG A 84 -12.26 0.11 12.40
C ARG A 84 -12.25 1.15 11.28
N PRO A 85 -12.72 0.81 10.05
CA PRO A 85 -12.95 1.81 9.00
C PRO A 85 -14.00 2.85 9.45
N LEU A 86 -13.75 4.12 9.17
CA LEU A 86 -14.58 5.27 9.58
C LEU A 86 -15.34 5.88 8.42
#